data_AF-A0A2M8FVZ6-F1
#
_entry.id   AF-A0A2M8FVZ6-F1
#
_cell.length_a   1.000
_cell.length_b   1.000
_cell.length_c   1.000
_cell.angle_alpha   90.00
_cell.angle_beta   90.00
_cell.angle_gamma   90.00
#
_symmetry.space_group_name_H-M   'P 1'
#
loop_
_entity.id
_entity.type
_entity.pdbx_description
1 polymer ?
#
loop_
_entity_poly.entity_id
_entity_poly.type
_entity_poly.pdbx_seq_one_letter_code
_entity_poly.pdbx_strand_id
1 'polypeptide(L)'
;MVNEKEKDLLELNQKIVDLLKERFEEDGGAEHYERAHEYASILLEAGLLQAAKNAYHQLLAVDPEDEVALEALEDIEQSLQ
;
A
#
# COMPACT_ATOMS: atom_id res chain seq x y z
N MET A 1 -7.17 -24.73 -8.29
CA MET A 1 -6.03 -24.51 -9.19
C MET A 1 -5.92 -23.01 -9.37
N VAL A 2 -4.90 -22.39 -8.78
CA VAL A 2 -4.62 -20.96 -9.02
C VAL A 2 -4.19 -20.80 -10.48
N ASN A 3 -4.78 -19.84 -11.17
CA ASN A 3 -4.50 -19.56 -12.58
C ASN A 3 -3.02 -19.10 -12.73
N GLU A 4 -2.33 -19.50 -13.80
CA GLU A 4 -0.95 -19.04 -14.07
C GLU A 4 -0.81 -17.51 -13.99
N LYS A 5 -1.82 -16.76 -14.44
CA LYS A 5 -1.84 -15.28 -14.32
C LYS A 5 -1.88 -14.79 -12.87
N GLU A 6 -2.60 -15.49 -11.98
CA GLU A 6 -2.67 -15.13 -10.56
C GLU A 6 -1.34 -15.42 -9.87
N LYS A 7 -0.64 -16.48 -10.30
CA LYS A 7 0.69 -16.81 -9.80
C LYS A 7 1.73 -15.76 -10.22
N ASP A 8 1.68 -15.32 -11.47
CA ASP A 8 2.58 -14.27 -11.99
C ASP A 8 2.38 -12.93 -11.26
N LEU A 9 1.12 -12.58 -10.98
CA LEU A 9 0.76 -11.40 -10.19
C LEU A 9 1.27 -11.49 -8.74
N LEU A 10 1.17 -12.67 -8.12
CA LEU A 10 1.67 -12.89 -6.77
C LEU A 10 3.20 -12.77 -6.70
N GLU A 11 3.92 -13.35 -7.67
CA GLU A 11 5.38 -13.23 -7.75
C GLU A 11 5.84 -11.79 -8.01
N LEU A 12 5.11 -11.04 -8.83
CA LEU A 12 5.39 -9.62 -9.08
C LEU A 12 5.16 -8.77 -7.82
N ASN A 13 4.05 -9.01 -7.12
CA ASN A 13 3.75 -8.33 -5.86
C ASN A 13 4.80 -8.63 -4.80
N GLN A 14 5.24 -9.89 -4.68
CA GLN A 14 6.30 -10.27 -3.75
C GLN A 14 7.62 -9.54 -4.07
N LYS A 15 8.01 -9.45 -5.34
CA LYS A 15 9.20 -8.69 -5.75
C LYS A 15 9.10 -7.20 -5.44
N ILE A 16 7.93 -6.59 -5.62
CA ILE A 16 7.72 -5.18 -5.27
C ILE A 16 7.87 -4.98 -3.76
N VAL A 17 7.32 -5.89 -2.96
CA VAL A 17 7.46 -5.88 -1.50
C VAL A 17 8.91 -6.04 -1.08
N ASP A 18 9.65 -6.96 -1.69
CA ASP A 18 11.06 -7.20 -1.37
C ASP A 18 11.93 -5.98 -1.74
N LEU A 19 11.68 -5.36 -2.89
CA LEU A 19 12.35 -4.12 -3.31
C LEU A 19 12.02 -2.93 -2.41
N LEU A 20 10.77 -2.86 -1.94
CA LEU A 20 10.37 -1.84 -0.96
C LEU A 20 11.09 -2.10 0.36
N LYS A 21 11.13 -3.34 0.86
CA LYS A 21 11.85 -3.74 2.08
C LYS A 21 13.35 -3.46 2.00
N GLU A 22 14.02 -3.84 0.92
CA GLU A 22 15.44 -3.52 0.70
C GLU A 22 15.67 -1.99 0.71
N ARG A 23 14.76 -1.23 0.10
CA ARG A 23 14.80 0.24 0.13
C ARG A 23 14.55 0.81 1.54
N PHE A 24 13.77 0.13 2.37
CA PHE A 24 13.52 0.52 3.76
C PHE A 24 14.71 0.14 4.68
N GLU A 25 15.43 -0.95 4.40
CA GLU A 25 16.51 -1.45 5.28
C GLU A 25 17.83 -0.67 5.18
N GLU A 26 18.14 -0.01 4.05
CA GLU A 26 19.47 0.58 3.86
C GLU A 26 19.66 1.99 4.47
N ASP A 27 18.63 2.82 4.74
CA ASP A 27 18.86 4.16 5.36
C ASP A 27 17.67 4.87 6.03
N GLY A 28 16.58 4.19 6.45
CA GLY A 28 15.50 4.90 7.17
C GLY A 28 14.10 4.26 7.18
N GLY A 29 14.00 2.94 7.36
CA GLY A 29 12.76 2.18 7.14
C GLY A 29 11.51 2.67 7.86
N ALA A 30 11.62 3.13 9.11
CA ALA A 30 10.49 3.71 9.83
C ALA A 30 10.08 5.09 9.27
N GLU A 31 11.04 5.97 9.00
CA GLU A 31 10.77 7.31 8.46
C GLU A 31 10.19 7.26 7.03
N HIS A 32 10.63 6.28 6.23
CA HIS A 32 10.07 6.06 4.91
C HIS A 32 8.64 5.47 4.96
N TYR A 33 8.33 4.63 5.96
CA TYR A 33 6.98 4.12 6.18
C TYR A 33 6.03 5.23 6.66
N GLU A 34 6.47 6.05 7.61
CA GLU A 34 5.74 7.23 8.08
C GLU A 34 5.46 8.21 6.94
N ARG A 35 6.45 8.52 6.09
CA ARG A 35 6.26 9.37 4.91
C ARG A 35 5.29 8.78 3.88
N ALA A 36 5.26 7.45 3.75
CA ALA A 36 4.31 6.78 2.87
C ALA A 36 2.87 6.90 3.40
N HIS A 37 2.69 6.81 4.73
CA HIS A 37 1.43 7.14 5.40
C HIS A 37 0.99 8.59 5.18
N GLU A 38 1.89 9.55 5.43
CA GLU A 38 1.60 10.98 5.21
C GLU A 38 1.19 11.25 3.76
N TYR A 39 1.90 10.66 2.80
CA TYR A 39 1.57 10.80 1.38
C TYR A 39 0.19 10.22 1.05
N ALA A 40 -0.14 9.01 1.54
CA ALA A 40 -1.45 8.40 1.34
C ALA A 40 -2.58 9.25 1.95
N SER A 41 -2.37 9.79 3.15
CA SER A 41 -3.31 10.70 3.81
C SER A 41 -3.55 11.99 3.02
N ILE A 42 -2.48 12.62 2.51
CA ILE A 42 -2.60 13.84 1.70
C ILE A 42 -3.40 13.57 0.42
N LEU A 43 -3.19 12.42 -0.23
CA LEU A 43 -3.97 12.04 -1.41
C LEU A 43 -5.46 11.86 -1.09
N LEU A 44 -5.77 11.28 0.08
CA LEU A 44 -7.14 11.10 0.55
C LEU A 44 -7.81 12.45 0.84
N GLU A 45 -7.15 13.33 1.59
CA GLU A 45 -7.61 14.69 1.89
C GLU A 45 -7.80 15.54 0.62
N ALA A 46 -6.96 15.33 -0.40
CA ALA A 46 -7.09 15.98 -1.69
C ALA A 46 -8.23 15.43 -2.57
N GLY A 47 -8.97 14.41 -2.10
CA GLY A 47 -10.04 13.76 -2.84
C GLY A 47 -9.56 12.89 -4.01
N LEU A 48 -8.27 12.58 -4.08
CA LEU A 48 -7.68 11.74 -5.12
C LEU A 48 -7.86 10.26 -4.76
N LEU A 49 -9.12 9.84 -4.61
CA LEU A 49 -9.52 8.56 -4.02
C LEU A 49 -8.82 7.34 -4.64
N GLN A 50 -8.69 7.31 -5.98
CA GLN A 50 -8.03 6.19 -6.66
C GLN A 50 -6.51 6.14 -6.41
N ALA A 51 -5.86 7.30 -6.27
CA ALA A 51 -4.44 7.37 -5.94
C ALA A 51 -4.20 7.01 -4.48
N ALA A 52 -5.05 7.52 -3.57
CA ALA A 52 -5.03 7.18 -2.15
C ALA A 52 -5.20 5.67 -1.95
N LYS A 53 -6.17 5.05 -2.63
CA LYS A 53 -6.39 3.59 -2.60
C LYS A 53 -5.12 2.81 -2.95
N ASN A 54 -4.45 3.20 -4.02
CA ASN A 54 -3.23 2.53 -4.46
C ASN A 54 -2.08 2.69 -3.44
N ALA A 55 -1.97 3.86 -2.81
CA ALA A 55 -0.95 4.12 -1.78
C ALA A 55 -1.20 3.28 -0.52
N TYR A 56 -2.43 3.22 -0.02
CA TYR A 56 -2.76 2.38 1.14
C TYR A 56 -2.60 0.87 0.87
N HIS A 57 -2.87 0.40 -0.35
CA HIS A 57 -2.53 -0.98 -0.71
C HIS A 57 -1.04 -1.27 -0.68
N GLN A 58 -0.17 -0.29 -0.98
CA GLN A 58 1.28 -0.47 -0.85
C GLN A 58 1.71 -0.55 0.61
N LEU A 59 1.08 0.23 1.50
CA LEU A 59 1.31 0.14 2.95
C LEU A 59 0.93 -1.26 3.47
N LEU A 60 -0.24 -1.78 3.09
CA LEU A 60 -0.66 -3.15 3.46
C LEU A 60 0.20 -4.27 2.87
N ALA A 61 0.91 -4.01 1.77
CA ALA A 61 1.86 -4.97 1.23
C ALA A 61 3.12 -5.09 2.10
N VAL A 62 3.42 -4.05 2.89
CA VAL A 62 4.56 -4.00 3.83
C VAL A 62 4.12 -4.46 5.21
N ASP A 63 3.03 -3.90 5.75
CA ASP A 63 2.37 -4.31 6.99
C ASP A 63 0.90 -4.65 6.73
N PRO A 64 0.57 -5.94 6.54
CA PRO A 64 -0.80 -6.38 6.30
C PRO A 64 -1.78 -6.10 7.43
N GLU A 65 -1.30 -5.81 8.64
CA GLU A 65 -2.11 -5.53 9.83
C GLU A 65 -2.19 -4.02 10.14
N ASP A 66 -1.76 -3.17 9.21
CA ASP A 66 -1.83 -1.72 9.38
C ASP A 66 -3.29 -1.23 9.48
N GLU A 67 -3.72 -1.00 10.72
CA GLU A 67 -5.09 -0.59 11.05
C GLU A 67 -5.49 0.71 10.33
N VAL A 68 -4.56 1.66 10.19
CA VAL A 68 -4.81 2.96 9.54
C VAL A 68 -5.04 2.77 8.04
N ALA A 69 -4.24 1.93 7.38
CA ALA A 69 -4.40 1.65 5.96
C ALA A 69 -5.67 0.83 5.68
N LEU A 70 -6.06 -0.09 6.59
CA LEU A 70 -7.32 -0.82 6.48
C LEU A 70 -8.54 0.10 6.61
N GLU A 71 -8.58 0.95 7.64
CA GLU A 71 -9.67 1.91 7.88
C GLU A 71 -9.80 2.88 6.69
N ALA A 72 -8.69 3.45 6.24
CA ALA A 72 -8.71 4.38 5.11
C ALA A 72 -9.22 3.74 3.80
N LEU A 73 -8.92 2.46 3.56
CA LEU A 73 -9.45 1.75 2.39
C LEU A 73 -10.95 1.51 2.48
N GLU A 74 -11.48 1.21 3.66
CA GLU A 74 -12.92 1.07 3.87
C GLU A 74 -13.64 2.40 3.55
N ASP A 75 -13.13 3.52 4.06
CA ASP A 75 -13.67 4.86 3.81
C ASP A 75 -13.64 5.23 2.32
N ILE A 76 -12.51 4.93 1.64
CA ILE A 76 -12.38 5.16 0.20
C ILE A 76 -13.39 4.31 -0.58
N GLU A 77 -13.60 3.06 -0.19
CA GLU A 77 -14.54 2.16 -0.86
C GLU A 77 -15.99 2.61 -0.70
N GLN A 78 -16.37 3.08 0.48
CA GLN A 78 -17.69 3.70 0.70
C GLN A 78 -17.88 4.97 -0.13
N SER A 79 -16.82 5.77 -0.30
CA SER A 79 -16.84 7.02 -1.07
C SER A 79 -16.90 6.82 -2.60
N LEU A 80 -16.57 5.61 -3.09
CA LEU A 80 -16.60 5.25 -4.51
C LEU A 80 -17.89 4.54 -4.95
N GLN A 81 -18.80 4.21 -4.03
CA GLN A 81 -20.12 3.62 -4.30
C GLN A 81 -21.16 4.67 -4.73
#